data_AF-A0A3S3QXX7-F1
#
_entry.id   AF-A0A3S3QXX7-F1
#
_cell.length_a   1.000
_cell.length_b   1.000
_cell.length_c   1.000
_cell.angle_alpha   90.00
_cell.angle_beta   90.00
_cell.angle_gamma   90.00
#
_symmetry.space_group_name_H-M   'P 1'
#
loop_
_entity.id
_entity.type
_entity.pdbx_description
1 polymer ?
#
loop_
_entity_poly.entity_id
_entity_poly.type
_entity_poly.pdbx_seq_one_letter_code
_entity_poly.pdbx_strand_id
1 'polypeptide(L)' 'MAEKLIAEAARSPEHEAWISRQLMAQRRPSEILADLDRATDPAKLLAAIGGDGPAGLITACLITFATPFIALGWLLP' A
#
# COMPACT_ATOMS: atom_id res chain seq x y z
N MET A 1 -0.72 5.98 21.46
CA MET A 1 -1.15 6.82 20.30
C MET A 1 0.05 7.35 19.52
N ALA A 2 1.00 8.03 20.17
CA ALA A 2 2.21 8.54 19.50
C ALA A 2 3.03 7.43 18.81
N GLU A 3 3.22 6.28 19.45
CA GLU A 3 3.97 5.15 18.88
C GLU A 3 3.38 4.61 17.56
N LYS A 4 2.04 4.66 17.40
CA LYS A 4 1.39 4.23 16.14
C LYS A 4 1.69 5.20 14.99
N LEU A 5 1.76 6.50 15.25
CA LEU A 5 2.12 7.49 14.23
C LEU A 5 3.59 7.39 13.83
N ILE A 6 4.46 7.10 14.79
CA ILE A 6 5.90 6.90 14.54
C ILE A 6 6.10 5.62 13.71
N ALA A 7 5.39 4.53 14.04
CA ALA A 7 5.44 3.30 13.26
C ALA A 7 4.93 3.48 11.82
N GLU A 8 3.84 4.26 11.63
CA GLU A 8 3.29 4.53 10.29
C GLU A 8 4.15 5.52 9.50
N ALA A 9 4.76 6.51 10.15
CA ALA A 9 5.73 7.41 9.52
C ALA A 9 7.01 6.66 9.10
N ALA A 10 7.47 5.70 9.89
CA ALA A 10 8.62 4.85 9.57
C ALA A 10 8.36 3.89 8.39
N ARG A 11 7.10 3.71 7.98
CA ARG A 11 6.71 2.78 6.92
C ARG A 11 7.05 3.30 5.52
N SER A 12 7.04 4.63 5.32
CA SER A 12 7.43 5.25 4.05
C SER A 12 7.71 6.76 4.22
N PRO A 13 8.76 7.31 3.59
CA PRO A 13 9.06 8.75 3.65
C PRO A 13 7.92 9.63 3.10
N GLU A 14 7.10 9.11 2.18
CA GLU A 14 5.93 9.83 1.67
C GLU A 14 4.82 9.93 2.72
N HIS A 15 4.66 8.90 3.56
CA HIS A 15 3.68 8.88 4.66
C HIS A 15 4.09 9.86 5.76
N GLU A 16 5.38 9.93 6.10
CA GLU A 16 5.91 10.89 7.07
C GLU A 16 5.65 12.35 6.65
N ALA A 17 5.92 12.69 5.38
CA ALA A 17 5.70 14.03 4.85
C ALA A 17 4.20 14.41 4.82
N TRP A 18 3.30 13.44 4.61
CA TRP A 18 1.86 13.66 4.66
C TRP A 18 1.35 13.82 6.11
N ILE A 19 1.78 12.94 7.03
CA ILE A 19 1.44 13.01 8.48
C ILE A 19 1.87 14.35 9.07
N SER A 20 3.10 14.79 8.76
CA SER A 20 3.65 16.07 9.24
C SER A 20 2.81 17.27 8.78
N ARG A 21 2.34 17.25 7.52
CA ARG A 21 1.43 18.29 6.98
C ARG A 21 0.08 18.30 7.69
N GLN A 22 -0.48 17.14 8.01
CA GLN A 22 -1.77 17.05 8.73
C GLN A 22 -1.63 17.47 10.21
N LEU A 23 -0.52 17.14 10.87
CA LEU A 23 -0.20 17.61 12.21
C LEU A 23 -0.04 19.14 12.27
N MET A 24 0.63 19.74 11.27
CA MET A 24 0.70 21.19 11.12
C MET A 24 -0.67 21.84 10.90
N ALA A 25 -1.58 21.15 10.23
CA ALA A 25 -2.96 21.58 10.04
C ALA A 25 -3.87 21.40 11.28
N GLN A 26 -3.30 21.05 12.44
CA GLN A 26 -4.01 20.78 13.70
C GLN A 26 -5.11 19.70 13.60
N ARG A 27 -5.00 18.79 12.63
CA ARG A 27 -5.90 17.63 12.53
C ARG A 27 -5.68 16.68 13.70
N ARG A 28 -6.75 16.03 14.16
CA ARG A 28 -6.67 15.10 15.28
C ARG A 28 -5.84 13.88 14.87
N PRO A 29 -4.84 13.46 15.65
CA PRO A 29 -3.97 12.34 15.26
C PRO A 29 -4.73 11.01 15.07
N SER A 30 -5.86 10.84 15.75
CA SER A 30 -6.78 9.70 15.54
C SER A 30 -7.45 9.69 14.17
N GLU A 31 -7.79 10.86 13.62
CA GLU A 31 -8.38 10.99 12.28
C GLU A 31 -7.33 10.76 11.20
N ILE A 32 -6.10 11.25 11.41
CA ILE A 32 -4.96 11.03 10.51
C ILE A 32 -4.67 9.53 10.38
N LEU A 33 -4.63 8.81 11.51
CA LEU A 33 -4.45 7.35 11.52
C LEU A 33 -5.60 6.61 10.83
N ALA A 34 -6.85 7.04 11.05
CA ALA A 34 -8.00 6.40 10.41
C ALA A 34 -8.02 6.62 8.89
N ASP A 35 -7.62 7.80 8.41
CA ASP A 35 -7.49 8.10 6.97
C ASP A 35 -6.35 7.29 6.34
N LEU A 36 -5.22 7.14 7.05
CA LEU A 36 -4.09 6.30 6.61
C LEU A 36 -4.44 4.82 6.52
N ASP A 37 -5.12 4.31 7.52
CA ASP A 37 -5.59 2.92 7.57
C ASP A 37 -6.60 2.66 6.44
N ARG A 38 -7.51 3.61 6.19
CA ARG A 38 -8.46 3.56 5.07
C ARG A 38 -7.82 3.71 3.69
N ALA A 39 -6.71 4.44 3.59
CA ALA A 39 -5.93 4.58 2.36
C ALA A 39 -5.07 3.33 2.08
N THR A 40 -4.60 2.67 3.14
CA THR A 40 -3.81 1.44 3.09
C THR A 40 -4.67 0.18 3.19
N ASP A 41 -5.99 0.32 3.09
CA ASP A 41 -6.92 -0.78 3.28
C ASP A 41 -6.60 -1.89 2.25
N PRO A 42 -6.16 -3.07 2.73
CA PRO A 42 -5.71 -4.13 1.86
C PRO A 42 -6.85 -4.67 0.99
N ALA A 43 -8.12 -4.52 1.41
CA ALA A 43 -9.27 -4.89 0.60
C ALA A 43 -9.47 -3.92 -0.57
N LYS A 44 -9.18 -2.62 -0.39
CA LYS A 44 -9.14 -1.65 -1.50
C LYS A 44 -7.98 -1.91 -2.45
N LEU A 45 -6.81 -2.26 -1.92
CA LEU A 45 -5.67 -2.67 -2.73
C LEU A 45 -6.03 -3.91 -3.55
N LEU A 46 -6.53 -4.98 -2.91
CA LEU A 46 -6.99 -6.20 -3.59
C LEU A 46 -8.08 -5.92 -4.63
N ALA A 47 -9.04 -5.04 -4.35
CA ALA A 47 -10.05 -4.62 -5.31
C ALA A 47 -9.46 -3.83 -6.50
N ALA A 48 -8.45 -2.99 -6.27
CA ALA A 48 -7.76 -2.25 -7.33
C ALA A 48 -6.86 -3.14 -8.20
N ILE A 49 -6.30 -4.20 -7.62
CA ILE A 49 -5.50 -5.21 -8.31
C ILE A 49 -6.40 -6.18 -9.09
N GLY A 50 -7.59 -6.50 -8.56
CA GLY A 50 -8.56 -7.41 -9.17
C GLY A 50 -9.55 -6.75 -10.14
N GLY A 51 -9.59 -5.42 -10.22
CA GLY A 51 -10.44 -4.69 -11.17
C GLY A 51 -9.73 -4.39 -12.48
N ASP A 52 -10.48 -4.32 -13.59
CA ASP A 52 -10.00 -3.99 -14.96
C ASP A 52 -9.44 -2.56 -15.14
N GLY A 53 -9.09 -1.87 -14.05
CA GLY A 53 -8.42 -0.58 -14.09
C GLY A 53 -6.94 -0.68 -14.47
N PRO A 54 -6.26 0.46 -14.70
CA PRO A 54 -4.84 0.49 -15.09
C PRO A 54 -3.93 -0.28 -14.12
N ALA A 55 -4.23 -0.24 -12.82
CA ALA A 55 -3.48 -0.96 -11.79
C ALA A 55 -3.68 -2.49 -11.88
N GLY A 56 -4.89 -2.95 -12.19
CA GLY A 56 -5.17 -4.37 -12.39
C GLY A 56 -4.54 -4.91 -13.67
N LEU A 57 -4.58 -4.15 -14.76
CA LEU A 57 -3.88 -4.52 -16.01
C LEU A 57 -2.36 -4.64 -15.82
N ILE A 58 -1.74 -3.69 -15.12
CA ILE A 58 -0.30 -3.77 -14.79
C ILE A 58 -0.02 -5.02 -13.95
N THR A 59 -0.85 -5.29 -12.94
CA THR A 59 -0.64 -6.46 -12.09
C THR A 59 -0.85 -7.77 -12.84
N ALA A 60 -1.89 -7.87 -13.67
CA ALA A 60 -2.13 -9.02 -14.53
C ALA A 60 -0.99 -9.26 -15.52
N CYS A 61 -0.42 -8.19 -16.08
CA CYS A 61 0.78 -8.27 -16.93
C CYS A 61 1.99 -8.82 -16.15
N LEU A 62 2.25 -8.31 -14.95
CA LEU A 62 3.36 -8.79 -14.12
C LEU A 62 3.18 -10.27 -13.73
N ILE A 63 1.97 -10.69 -13.36
CA ILE A 63 1.66 -12.09 -13.03
C ILE A 63 1.89 -12.99 -14.24
N THR A 64 1.34 -12.63 -15.41
CA THR A 64 1.47 -13.42 -16.63
C THR A 64 2.93 -13.55 -17.06
N PHE A 65 3.71 -12.47 -16.93
CA PHE A 65 5.14 -12.47 -17.22
C PHE A 65 5.94 -13.33 -16.23
N ALA A 66 5.63 -13.27 -14.94
CA ALA A 66 6.35 -14.03 -13.90
C ALA A 66 5.99 -15.53 -13.89
N THR A 67 4.80 -15.89 -14.36
CA THR A 67 4.29 -17.27 -14.38
C THR A 67 5.27 -18.30 -14.98
N PRO A 68 5.85 -18.09 -16.19
CA PRO A 68 6.80 -19.05 -16.75
C PRO A 68 8.07 -19.21 -15.91
N PHE A 69 8.56 -18.14 -15.27
CA PHE A 69 9.75 -18.20 -14.41
C PHE A 69 9.49 -18.96 -13.11
N ILE A 70 8.31 -18.77 -12.51
CA ILE A 70 7.90 -19.53 -11.32
C ILE A 70 7.72 -21.01 -11.67
N ALA A 71 7.09 -21.29 -12.82
CA ALA A 71 6.92 -22.67 -13.30
C ALA A 71 8.27 -23.34 -13.58
N LEU A 72 9.22 -22.62 -14.19
CA LEU A 72 10.57 -23.12 -14.47
C LEU A 72 11.41 -23.30 -13.19
N GLY A 73 11.32 -22.39 -12.22
CA GLY A 73 11.99 -22.52 -10.93
C GLY A 73 11.45 -23.65 -10.05
N TRP A 74 10.21 -24.09 -10.29
CA TRP A 74 9.65 -25.32 -9.70
C TRP A 74 10.09 -26.59 -10.44
N LEU A 75 10.34 -26.50 -11.74
CA LEU A 75 10.71 -27.63 -12.59
C LEU A 75 12.22 -27.93 -12.57
N LEU A 76 13.05 -26.93 -12.27
CA LEU A 76 14.50 -27.03 -12.12
C LEU A 76 14.90 -26.58 -10.69
N PRO A 77 14.88 -27.48 -9.69
CA PRO A 77 15.46 -27.22 -8.38
C PRO A 77 17.00 -27.14 -8.42
#